data_AF-A0A813E7E6-F1
#
_entry.id   AF-A0A813E7E6-F1
#
_cell.length_a   1.000
_cell.length_b   1.000
_cell.length_c   1.000
_cell.angle_alpha   90.00
_cell.angle_beta   90.00
_cell.angle_gamma   90.00
#
_symmetry.space_group_name_H-M   'P 1'
#
loop_
_entity.id
_entity.type
_entity.pdbx_description
1 polymer ?
#
loop_
_entity_poly.entity_id
_entity_poly.type
_entity_poly.pdbx_seq_one_letter_code
_entity_poly.pdbx_strand_id
1 'polypeptide(L)'
;MASMGKFVVISVACLVAHEASAAFCAQDGSDYSYTESVSSSPDTRTVVANGCPNHPWYQLNDRKPYLNTWEGHVTYTMPLYPQFVGSTTSPSSGSPAIDLSQTGSPIGILFNGGKLFSPYAGSETGQVKNYSTSATYLIGSTFDQCGCFTTLHFGCHVPPHCLLNQLGQTSGSHSPQIGWAFDGFPVYGPRGPGGVMMQTCSITGGTYGAAVCTDDCGGYYQNDGTIDEYYYRYYIQGTYDDGDSCSNPGCTSPGADYYPNTPVCFGGCCPSGVTCKSFVKACPTGGTSSKGYGALTPTAPTINGLTLSSGLPANSGACSCHGLSADNCTSSSWATSASPWTTQEKSCPPTTTSSTVTATSSTVTTTSSTATTTSSTATTTSSTVTTATSSTVTATSSTATTTSSTVTATSSTSTRTTTTTTTTATTTLRSTTAPGSVTVTKVKGTLDLDVLNCTMFTEREGAILAVAAGIASATGVDAKSVLVTLTCSRRLSSDDLSVRRLEAVNVAYEITIPAGSTITAESVKNAIVTSGSAGLATKIAAAMTAAGITDIVVKVNSISMPAVEIPVSDAVASRVALVAMLGLWMWW
;
A
#
# COMPACT_ATOMS: atom_id res chain seq x y z
N MET A 1 -30.52 32.39 64.75
CA MET A 1 -30.91 32.28 63.33
C MET A 1 -29.65 32.01 62.54
N ALA A 2 -29.39 30.74 62.23
CA ALA A 2 -28.11 30.28 61.68
C ALA A 2 -28.13 30.29 60.15
N SER A 3 -27.09 30.90 59.59
CA SER A 3 -26.81 31.07 58.16
C SER A 3 -26.50 29.71 57.50
N MET A 4 -27.26 29.35 56.46
CA MET A 4 -26.98 28.20 55.61
C MET A 4 -26.04 28.60 54.46
N GLY A 5 -24.77 28.20 54.59
CA GLY A 5 -23.79 28.28 53.51
C GLY A 5 -24.03 27.19 52.46
N LYS A 6 -24.20 27.60 51.19
CA LYS A 6 -24.25 26.70 50.04
C LYS A 6 -22.81 26.30 49.66
N PHE A 7 -22.49 25.02 49.81
CA PHE A 7 -21.29 24.41 49.22
C PHE A 7 -21.56 24.13 47.74
N VAL A 8 -20.79 24.76 46.85
CA VAL A 8 -20.73 24.42 45.43
C VAL A 8 -19.59 23.41 45.25
N VAL A 9 -19.94 22.16 44.97
CA VAL A 9 -18.97 21.12 44.60
C VAL A 9 -18.69 21.27 43.12
N ILE A 10 -17.52 21.81 42.77
CA ILE A 10 -17.01 21.83 41.40
C ILE A 10 -16.32 20.48 41.16
N SER A 11 -17.03 19.55 40.51
CA SER A 11 -16.42 18.32 39.99
C SER A 11 -15.56 18.67 38.78
N VAL A 12 -14.25 18.72 38.98
CA VAL A 12 -13.27 18.78 37.90
C VAL A 12 -13.22 17.40 37.24
N ALA A 13 -13.95 17.24 36.14
CA ALA A 13 -13.77 16.09 35.25
C ALA A 13 -12.40 16.22 34.59
N CYS A 14 -11.45 15.41 35.04
CA CYS A 14 -10.15 15.26 34.42
C CYS A 14 -10.36 14.57 33.06
N LEU A 15 -10.40 15.35 31.99
CA LEU A 15 -10.45 14.85 30.62
C LEU A 15 -9.07 14.28 30.31
N VAL A 16 -8.89 12.97 30.50
CA VAL A 16 -7.69 12.26 30.04
C VAL A 16 -7.76 12.23 28.51
N ALA A 17 -7.06 13.16 27.88
CA ALA A 17 -6.81 13.09 26.45
C ALA A 17 -6.07 11.77 26.18
N HIS A 18 -6.77 10.80 25.58
CA HIS A 18 -6.09 9.67 24.95
C HIS A 18 -5.32 10.25 23.77
N GLU A 19 -3.99 10.33 23.90
CA GLU A 19 -3.13 10.42 22.73
C GLU A 19 -3.40 9.18 21.89
N ALA A 20 -4.09 9.35 20.76
CA ALA A 20 -4.15 8.32 19.74
C ALA A 20 -2.73 8.17 19.19
N SER A 21 -1.95 7.25 19.75
CA SER A 21 -0.71 6.84 19.12
C SER A 21 -1.06 6.32 17.73
N ALA A 22 -0.34 6.78 16.71
CA ALA A 22 -0.47 6.21 15.37
C ALA A 22 -0.26 4.70 15.50
N ALA A 23 -1.24 3.89 15.09
CA ALA A 23 -1.05 2.45 15.18
C ALA A 23 -0.01 2.05 14.13
N PHE A 24 0.96 1.27 14.55
CA PHE A 24 1.89 0.61 13.64
C PHE A 24 1.22 -0.63 13.07
N CYS A 25 1.67 -1.08 11.90
CA CYS A 25 1.22 -2.35 11.37
C CYS A 25 1.53 -3.49 12.36
N ALA A 26 0.68 -4.51 12.42
CA ALA A 26 1.00 -5.75 13.09
C ALA A 26 2.28 -6.35 12.47
N GLN A 27 3.22 -6.75 13.31
CA GLN A 27 4.53 -7.24 12.86
C GLN A 27 4.49 -8.61 12.19
N ASP A 28 3.40 -9.34 12.33
CA ASP A 28 3.16 -10.59 11.61
C ASP A 28 2.61 -10.37 10.19
N GLY A 29 2.38 -9.10 9.80
CA GLY A 29 1.80 -8.73 8.52
C GLY A 29 0.27 -8.90 8.44
N SER A 30 -0.39 -9.26 9.55
CA SER A 30 -1.85 -9.51 9.58
C SER A 30 -2.69 -8.24 9.37
N ASP A 31 -2.12 -7.07 9.62
CA ASP A 31 -2.77 -5.79 9.37
C ASP A 31 -2.88 -5.46 7.88
N TYR A 32 -2.17 -6.15 6.99
CA TYR A 32 -2.22 -5.88 5.56
C TYR A 32 -3.64 -5.85 4.98
N SER A 33 -3.89 -4.88 4.10
CA SER A 33 -5.12 -4.84 3.31
C SER A 33 -4.89 -4.23 1.92
N TYR A 34 -5.61 -4.78 0.96
CA TYR A 34 -5.65 -4.34 -0.42
C TYR A 34 -7.01 -4.72 -1.00
N THR A 35 -7.64 -3.79 -1.71
CA THR A 35 -8.78 -4.10 -2.57
C THR A 35 -8.63 -3.37 -3.88
N GLU A 36 -9.14 -3.97 -4.94
CA GLU A 36 -9.08 -3.43 -6.29
C GLU A 36 -10.45 -3.52 -6.95
N SER A 37 -10.80 -2.43 -7.64
CA SER A 37 -12.02 -2.34 -8.43
C SER A 37 -11.75 -1.59 -9.73
N VAL A 38 -12.61 -1.82 -10.72
CA VAL A 38 -12.57 -1.17 -12.03
C VAL A 38 -13.91 -0.51 -12.31
N SER A 39 -13.89 0.66 -12.94
CA SER A 39 -15.09 1.38 -13.37
C SER A 39 -14.93 1.82 -14.82
N SER A 40 -15.93 1.55 -15.66
CA SER A 40 -16.01 2.03 -17.05
C SER A 40 -16.51 3.48 -17.18
N SER A 41 -16.78 4.14 -16.05
CA SER A 41 -17.19 5.54 -16.00
C SER A 41 -16.63 6.15 -14.72
N PRO A 42 -15.45 6.79 -14.75
CA PRO A 42 -14.76 7.37 -15.91
C PRO A 42 -13.50 6.58 -16.36
N ASP A 43 -13.61 5.29 -16.65
CA ASP A 43 -12.47 4.44 -17.06
C ASP A 43 -11.29 4.45 -16.08
N THR A 44 -11.57 4.12 -14.82
CA THR A 44 -10.60 4.11 -13.72
C THR A 44 -10.42 2.73 -13.10
N ARG A 45 -9.16 2.39 -12.78
CA ARG A 45 -8.79 1.36 -11.82
C ARG A 45 -8.57 2.02 -10.45
N THR A 46 -9.19 1.48 -9.42
CA THR A 46 -9.08 1.99 -8.05
C THR A 46 -8.54 0.91 -7.15
N VAL A 47 -7.43 1.20 -6.48
CA VAL A 47 -6.83 0.37 -5.44
C VAL A 47 -6.94 1.07 -4.11
N VAL A 48 -7.40 0.35 -3.08
CA VAL A 48 -7.49 0.83 -1.70
C VAL A 48 -6.61 -0.06 -0.84
N ALA A 49 -5.53 0.47 -0.29
CA ALA A 49 -4.53 -0.31 0.48
C ALA A 49 -4.01 0.48 1.69
N ASN A 50 -3.68 -0.17 2.79
CA ASN A 50 -3.24 0.52 4.02
C ASN A 50 -1.73 0.72 4.16
N GLY A 51 -0.94 0.22 3.20
CA GLY A 51 0.52 0.37 3.21
C GLY A 51 1.24 -0.52 4.23
N CYS A 52 0.55 -1.47 4.87
CA CYS A 52 1.20 -2.49 5.70
C CYS A 52 1.75 -3.63 4.83
N PRO A 53 2.91 -4.19 5.17
CA PRO A 53 3.42 -5.38 4.51
C PRO A 53 2.51 -6.57 4.82
N ASN A 54 2.30 -7.44 3.83
CA ASN A 54 1.57 -8.70 4.02
C ASN A 54 2.43 -9.83 4.60
N HIS A 55 3.66 -9.55 5.00
CA HIS A 55 4.59 -10.51 5.57
C HIS A 55 5.11 -10.00 6.92
N PRO A 56 5.72 -10.89 7.74
CA PRO A 56 6.36 -10.44 8.95
C PRO A 56 7.44 -9.39 8.67
N TRP A 57 7.42 -8.33 9.45
CA TRP A 57 8.36 -7.21 9.37
C TRP A 57 8.90 -6.90 10.76
N TYR A 58 9.99 -6.15 10.81
CA TYR A 58 10.67 -5.81 12.05
C TYR A 58 11.25 -4.40 11.96
N GLN A 59 11.49 -3.81 13.13
CA GLN A 59 11.94 -2.43 13.19
C GLN A 59 13.41 -2.35 12.76
N LEU A 60 13.67 -1.47 11.80
CA LEU A 60 15.02 -1.12 11.34
C LEU A 60 15.32 0.33 11.70
N ASN A 61 16.33 0.56 12.56
CA ASN A 61 16.77 1.91 12.93
C ASN A 61 15.61 2.81 13.41
N ASP A 62 14.83 2.27 14.34
CA ASP A 62 13.62 2.85 14.88
C ASP A 62 12.43 3.04 13.91
N ARG A 63 12.54 2.64 12.64
CA ARG A 63 11.50 2.80 11.62
C ARG A 63 10.50 1.65 11.66
N LYS A 64 9.22 2.00 11.66
CA LYS A 64 8.09 1.07 11.65
C LYS A 64 7.13 1.49 10.54
N PRO A 65 6.63 0.56 9.69
CA PRO A 65 5.54 0.87 8.80
C PRO A 65 4.35 1.27 9.67
N TYR A 66 3.90 2.49 9.43
CA TYR A 66 2.68 2.96 10.05
C TYR A 66 1.55 2.23 9.36
N LEU A 67 0.65 1.62 10.15
CA LEU A 67 -0.70 1.46 9.64
C LEU A 67 -1.10 2.90 9.35
N ASN A 68 -1.57 3.17 8.12
CA ASN A 68 -1.99 4.50 7.71
C ASN A 68 -3.27 4.92 8.46
N THR A 69 -3.19 4.87 9.77
CA THR A 69 -4.27 4.93 10.73
C THR A 69 -5.04 6.20 10.61
N TRP A 70 -4.45 7.26 10.03
CA TRP A 70 -5.10 8.55 9.83
C TRP A 70 -6.06 8.60 8.64
N GLU A 71 -5.87 7.78 7.61
CA GLU A 71 -6.82 7.72 6.48
C GLU A 71 -7.60 6.41 6.44
N GLY A 72 -7.10 5.34 7.08
CA GLY A 72 -7.68 4.01 6.93
C GLY A 72 -7.71 3.66 5.44
N HIS A 73 -6.61 3.10 4.94
CA HIS A 73 -6.40 2.86 3.50
C HIS A 73 -6.18 4.13 2.64
N VAL A 74 -5.13 4.10 1.82
CA VAL A 74 -4.87 5.07 0.77
C VAL A 74 -5.59 4.60 -0.49
N THR A 75 -6.32 5.52 -1.13
CA THR A 75 -6.94 5.27 -2.43
C THR A 75 -6.02 5.73 -3.56
N TYR A 76 -5.72 4.81 -4.47
CA TYR A 76 -4.96 5.04 -5.69
C TYR A 76 -5.89 4.89 -6.89
N THR A 77 -6.01 5.94 -7.70
CA THR A 77 -6.73 5.90 -8.97
C THR A 77 -5.74 5.92 -10.13
N MET A 78 -5.97 5.03 -11.09
CA MET A 78 -5.14 4.81 -12.27
C MET A 78 -6.02 4.74 -13.50
N PRO A 79 -5.53 5.13 -14.69
CA PRO A 79 -6.22 4.85 -15.94
C PRO A 79 -6.52 3.36 -16.11
N LEU A 80 -7.76 3.02 -16.45
CA LEU A 80 -8.14 1.66 -16.80
C LEU A 80 -7.57 1.25 -18.17
N TYR A 81 -7.47 2.23 -19.06
CA TYR A 81 -6.97 2.12 -20.42
C TYR A 81 -5.76 3.03 -20.62
N PRO A 82 -4.54 2.60 -20.23
CA PRO A 82 -3.36 3.45 -20.30
C PRO A 82 -3.03 3.85 -21.73
N GLN A 83 -2.62 5.11 -21.91
CA GLN A 83 -2.13 5.64 -23.16
C GLN A 83 -0.63 5.88 -23.05
N PHE A 84 0.10 5.49 -24.08
CA PHE A 84 1.53 5.75 -24.20
C PHE A 84 1.73 7.10 -24.88
N VAL A 85 2.61 7.95 -24.33
CA VAL A 85 3.05 9.16 -25.02
C VAL A 85 4.00 8.71 -26.14
N GLY A 86 3.84 9.22 -27.36
CA GLY A 86 4.70 8.86 -28.48
C GLY A 86 4.34 7.52 -29.13
N SER A 87 5.38 6.89 -29.70
CA SER A 87 5.29 5.56 -30.31
C SER A 87 5.88 4.52 -29.38
N THR A 88 5.09 3.51 -29.05
CA THR A 88 5.49 2.37 -28.21
C THR A 88 6.63 1.54 -28.81
N THR A 89 7.01 1.76 -30.07
CA THR A 89 8.12 1.05 -30.76
C THR A 89 9.34 1.93 -30.99
N SER A 90 9.31 3.21 -30.64
CA SER A 90 10.38 4.17 -30.93
C SER A 90 10.69 5.02 -29.69
N PRO A 91 11.70 4.65 -28.90
CA PRO A 91 12.08 5.39 -27.70
C PRO A 91 12.80 6.70 -28.06
N SER A 92 13.27 6.86 -29.29
CA SER A 92 14.11 7.99 -29.74
C SER A 92 13.33 9.16 -30.33
N SER A 93 12.01 9.06 -30.48
CA SER A 93 11.17 10.12 -31.04
C SER A 93 10.19 10.66 -30.00
N GLY A 94 10.71 11.42 -29.03
CA GLY A 94 9.90 12.30 -28.19
C GLY A 94 9.02 11.63 -27.14
N SER A 95 9.35 10.41 -26.67
CA SER A 95 8.68 9.85 -25.50
C SER A 95 9.53 8.86 -24.73
N PRO A 96 9.40 8.79 -23.39
CA PRO A 96 8.41 9.48 -22.55
C PRO A 96 9.09 10.20 -21.35
N ALA A 97 8.49 11.21 -20.71
CA ALA A 97 9.22 11.85 -19.61
C ALA A 97 8.32 12.60 -18.63
N ILE A 98 7.42 11.89 -17.96
CA ILE A 98 7.26 12.25 -16.55
C ILE A 98 8.51 11.70 -15.89
N ASP A 99 9.50 12.57 -15.75
CA ASP A 99 10.76 12.26 -15.08
C ASP A 99 10.48 11.95 -13.62
N LEU A 100 10.88 10.76 -13.17
CA LEU A 100 10.73 10.28 -11.80
C LEU A 100 12.07 10.22 -11.07
N SER A 101 13.17 10.68 -11.69
CA SER A 101 14.53 10.65 -11.13
C SER A 101 14.71 11.50 -9.87
N GLN A 102 13.69 12.29 -9.48
CA GLN A 102 13.64 13.06 -8.24
C GLN A 102 12.33 12.85 -7.48
N THR A 103 11.55 11.83 -7.82
CA THR A 103 10.24 11.57 -7.21
C THR A 103 10.40 10.65 -6.00
N GLY A 104 10.31 11.22 -4.80
CA GLY A 104 10.33 10.48 -3.52
C GLY A 104 8.96 9.92 -3.11
N SER A 105 7.89 10.30 -3.80
CA SER A 105 6.56 9.71 -3.60
C SER A 105 6.44 8.35 -4.30
N PRO A 106 5.49 7.49 -3.87
CA PRO A 106 5.18 6.28 -4.61
C PRO A 106 4.80 6.59 -6.06
N ILE A 107 5.24 5.74 -6.98
CA ILE A 107 4.94 5.80 -8.42
C ILE A 107 4.02 4.65 -8.85
N GLY A 108 3.64 3.78 -7.90
CA GLY A 108 2.76 2.66 -8.12
C GLY A 108 2.41 1.95 -6.81
N ILE A 109 1.66 0.87 -6.94
CA ILE A 109 1.22 0.02 -5.83
C ILE A 109 1.40 -1.45 -6.20
N LEU A 110 1.91 -2.25 -5.28
CA LEU A 110 2.13 -3.68 -5.43
C LEU A 110 1.00 -4.48 -4.78
N PHE A 111 0.83 -5.73 -5.21
CA PHE A 111 -0.25 -6.61 -4.73
C PHE A 111 -0.07 -7.11 -3.28
N ASN A 112 1.11 -6.91 -2.68
CA ASN A 112 1.33 -7.09 -1.24
C ASN A 112 1.09 -5.80 -0.42
N GLY A 113 0.51 -4.76 -1.04
CA GLY A 113 0.23 -3.48 -0.37
C GLY A 113 1.44 -2.56 -0.27
N GLY A 114 2.61 -3.02 -0.68
CA GLY A 114 3.83 -2.23 -0.76
C GLY A 114 3.75 -1.16 -1.84
N LYS A 115 4.29 0.01 -1.54
CA LYS A 115 4.44 1.10 -2.51
C LYS A 115 5.55 0.75 -3.50
N LEU A 116 5.33 1.01 -4.78
CA LEU A 116 6.40 1.01 -5.78
C LEU A 116 7.05 2.39 -5.77
N PHE A 117 8.36 2.47 -5.56
CA PHE A 117 9.11 3.72 -5.63
C PHE A 117 9.96 3.78 -6.89
N SER A 118 10.23 5.01 -7.35
CA SER A 118 11.23 5.27 -8.38
C SER A 118 12.62 4.92 -7.86
N PRO A 119 13.69 4.94 -8.67
CA PRO A 119 15.04 4.67 -8.18
C PRO A 119 15.61 5.78 -7.28
N TYR A 120 14.84 6.82 -6.95
CA TYR A 120 15.29 7.96 -6.18
C TYR A 120 15.35 7.66 -4.67
N ALA A 121 16.49 7.95 -4.06
CA ALA A 121 16.76 7.66 -2.65
C ALA A 121 16.36 8.81 -1.69
N GLY A 122 15.84 9.92 -2.22
CA GLY A 122 15.44 11.10 -1.45
C GLY A 122 16.28 12.34 -1.74
N SER A 123 15.81 13.49 -1.26
CA SER A 123 16.36 14.83 -1.57
C SER A 123 17.82 15.04 -1.18
N GLU A 124 18.30 14.33 -0.16
CA GLU A 124 19.69 14.40 0.30
C GLU A 124 20.69 13.82 -0.72
N THR A 125 20.22 13.00 -1.65
CA THR A 125 21.06 12.26 -2.61
C THR A 125 21.13 12.92 -3.98
N GLY A 126 20.25 13.88 -4.26
CA GLY A 126 20.11 14.53 -5.56
C GLY A 126 19.51 13.61 -6.63
N GLN A 127 19.39 14.12 -7.85
CA GLN A 127 18.78 13.41 -8.98
C GLN A 127 19.46 12.08 -9.29
N VAL A 128 18.65 11.04 -9.54
CA VAL A 128 19.14 9.76 -10.07
C VAL A 128 19.65 9.95 -11.50
N LYS A 129 20.92 9.63 -11.73
CA LYS A 129 21.57 9.71 -13.05
C LYS A 129 22.07 8.35 -13.55
N ASN A 130 22.36 7.45 -12.61
CA ASN A 130 22.89 6.11 -12.85
C ASN A 130 22.75 5.26 -11.58
N TYR A 131 23.24 4.01 -11.63
CA TYR A 131 23.21 3.08 -10.49
C TYR A 131 23.83 3.64 -9.21
N SER A 132 24.99 4.31 -9.27
CA SER A 132 25.65 4.85 -8.05
C SER A 132 24.87 5.97 -7.35
N THR A 133 23.85 6.52 -8.02
CA THR A 133 22.93 7.52 -7.48
C THR A 133 21.53 6.97 -7.22
N SER A 134 21.30 5.65 -7.39
CA SER A 134 20.01 5.03 -7.17
C SER A 134 19.82 4.61 -5.70
N ALA A 135 18.57 4.45 -5.29
CA ALA A 135 18.19 3.91 -3.99
C ALA A 135 18.77 2.51 -3.75
N THR A 136 18.83 1.66 -4.77
CA THR A 136 19.46 0.34 -4.67
C THR A 136 20.91 0.45 -4.20
N TYR A 137 21.69 1.37 -4.75
CA TYR A 137 23.07 1.56 -4.34
C TYR A 137 23.21 2.29 -3.00
N LEU A 138 22.44 3.36 -2.79
CA LEU A 138 22.62 4.27 -1.65
C LEU A 138 22.00 3.75 -0.35
N ILE A 139 20.88 3.05 -0.44
CA ILE A 139 20.11 2.58 0.72
C ILE A 139 19.78 1.09 0.67
N GLY A 140 20.38 0.32 -0.25
CA GLY A 140 20.15 -1.13 -0.38
C GLY A 140 20.40 -1.93 0.90
N SER A 141 21.33 -1.47 1.74
CA SER A 141 21.61 -2.05 3.06
C SER A 141 20.50 -1.87 4.07
N THR A 142 19.45 -1.12 3.74
CA THR A 142 18.25 -0.93 4.58
C THR A 142 17.06 -1.76 4.12
N PHE A 143 17.20 -2.52 3.02
CA PHE A 143 16.14 -3.38 2.54
C PHE A 143 16.03 -4.61 3.45
N ASP A 144 14.79 -5.00 3.71
CA ASP A 144 14.43 -6.20 4.44
C ASP A 144 14.72 -7.46 3.61
N GLN A 145 14.46 -8.62 4.19
CA GLN A 145 14.64 -9.93 3.54
C GLN A 145 13.81 -10.09 2.26
N CYS A 146 12.75 -9.28 2.09
CA CYS A 146 11.86 -9.31 0.95
C CYS A 146 12.25 -8.31 -0.15
N GLY A 147 13.37 -7.59 0.00
CA GLY A 147 13.84 -6.60 -0.98
C GLY A 147 13.07 -5.27 -0.93
N CYS A 148 12.32 -5.03 0.15
CA CYS A 148 11.55 -3.81 0.38
C CYS A 148 12.06 -3.14 1.65
N PHE A 149 11.54 -1.98 2.02
CA PHE A 149 11.97 -1.33 3.26
C PHE A 149 10.84 -0.55 3.90
N THR A 150 10.98 -0.32 5.20
CA THR A 150 10.03 0.44 6.00
C THR A 150 10.67 1.73 6.48
N THR A 151 10.10 2.86 6.08
CA THR A 151 10.34 4.17 6.72
C THR A 151 9.08 4.59 7.45
N LEU A 152 8.38 5.61 6.93
CA LEU A 152 6.99 5.90 7.26
C LEU A 152 6.03 4.90 6.58
N HIS A 153 6.47 4.28 5.48
CA HIS A 153 5.68 3.34 4.70
C HIS A 153 6.51 2.16 4.24
N PHE A 154 5.83 1.05 3.95
CA PHE A 154 6.41 -0.11 3.28
C PHE A 154 6.43 0.08 1.77
N GLY A 155 7.57 -0.14 1.13
CA GLY A 155 7.68 -0.13 -0.32
C GLY A 155 9.05 -0.58 -0.83
N CYS A 156 9.19 -0.66 -2.15
CA CYS A 156 10.31 -1.37 -2.78
C CYS A 156 10.95 -0.51 -3.90
N HIS A 157 12.28 -0.56 -3.97
CA HIS A 157 13.11 -0.01 -5.05
C HIS A 157 13.77 -1.10 -5.90
N VAL A 158 13.61 -2.36 -5.51
CA VAL A 158 14.18 -3.54 -6.17
C VAL A 158 13.10 -4.63 -6.24
N PRO A 159 13.32 -5.74 -6.97
CA PRO A 159 12.32 -6.79 -7.08
C PRO A 159 11.87 -7.26 -5.68
N PRO A 160 10.56 -7.38 -5.40
CA PRO A 160 10.09 -7.81 -4.09
C PRO A 160 10.08 -9.34 -4.00
N HIS A 161 11.12 -9.94 -3.42
CA HIS A 161 11.41 -11.38 -3.49
C HIS A 161 10.27 -12.23 -2.93
N CYS A 162 9.76 -11.86 -1.74
CA CYS A 162 8.67 -12.57 -1.08
C CYS A 162 7.36 -12.47 -1.86
N LEU A 163 7.09 -11.34 -2.52
CA LEU A 163 5.91 -11.17 -3.39
C LEU A 163 6.03 -12.03 -4.65
N LEU A 164 7.22 -12.06 -5.26
CA LEU A 164 7.49 -12.89 -6.43
C LEU A 164 7.32 -14.38 -6.09
N ASN A 165 7.85 -14.83 -4.95
CA ASN A 165 7.67 -16.18 -4.45
C ASN A 165 6.19 -16.53 -4.22
N GLN A 166 5.46 -15.65 -3.49
CA GLN A 166 4.03 -15.83 -3.22
C GLN A 166 3.19 -15.91 -4.50
N LEU A 167 3.60 -15.19 -5.54
CA LEU A 167 2.98 -15.22 -6.87
C LEU A 167 3.53 -16.34 -7.76
N GLY A 168 4.36 -17.26 -7.25
CA GLY A 168 4.84 -18.44 -7.96
C GLY A 168 5.84 -18.16 -9.08
N GLN A 169 6.69 -17.13 -8.91
CA GLN A 169 7.79 -16.86 -9.83
C GLN A 169 8.72 -18.08 -9.96
N THR A 170 9.11 -18.41 -11.20
CA THR A 170 10.15 -19.41 -11.48
C THR A 170 11.22 -18.84 -12.42
N SER A 171 12.40 -19.44 -12.46
CA SER A 171 13.51 -18.92 -13.27
C SER A 171 13.29 -19.04 -14.79
N GLY A 172 12.51 -20.03 -15.24
CA GLY A 172 12.26 -20.32 -16.65
C GLY A 172 11.04 -19.62 -17.27
N SER A 173 10.25 -18.90 -16.45
CA SER A 173 9.01 -18.28 -16.89
C SER A 173 9.09 -16.76 -16.88
N HIS A 174 8.27 -16.15 -17.72
CA HIS A 174 7.94 -14.73 -17.61
C HIS A 174 7.43 -14.41 -16.20
N SER A 175 7.82 -13.26 -15.65
CA SER A 175 7.43 -12.87 -14.30
C SER A 175 5.92 -12.67 -14.16
N PRO A 176 5.32 -12.95 -12.99
CA PRO A 176 3.95 -12.53 -12.77
C PRO A 176 3.86 -11.00 -12.76
N GLN A 177 2.67 -10.49 -13.06
CA GLN A 177 2.35 -9.12 -12.72
C GLN A 177 2.40 -8.98 -11.19
N ILE A 178 3.02 -7.92 -10.68
CA ILE A 178 3.20 -7.69 -9.24
C ILE A 178 2.52 -6.41 -8.75
N GLY A 179 2.01 -5.59 -9.67
CA GLY A 179 1.30 -4.36 -9.33
C GLY A 179 0.93 -3.49 -10.52
N TRP A 180 0.70 -2.22 -10.21
CA TRP A 180 0.32 -1.18 -11.17
C TRP A 180 1.17 0.08 -10.96
N ALA A 181 1.61 0.68 -12.06
CA ALA A 181 2.15 2.03 -12.07
C ALA A 181 1.01 3.06 -12.12
N PHE A 182 1.25 4.28 -11.62
CA PHE A 182 0.19 5.29 -11.54
C PHE A 182 -0.24 5.89 -12.89
N ASP A 183 0.52 5.66 -13.94
CA ASP A 183 0.12 5.94 -15.33
C ASP A 183 -0.78 4.84 -15.94
N GLY A 184 -1.09 3.79 -15.18
CA GLY A 184 -2.04 2.73 -15.51
C GLY A 184 -1.42 1.48 -16.14
N PHE A 185 -0.13 1.49 -16.46
CA PHE A 185 0.54 0.30 -17.00
C PHE A 185 0.82 -0.75 -15.92
N PRO A 186 0.76 -2.05 -16.27
CA PRO A 186 1.10 -3.12 -15.34
C PRO A 186 2.60 -3.13 -15.03
N VAL A 187 2.92 -3.56 -13.81
CA VAL A 187 4.29 -3.73 -13.33
C VAL A 187 4.54 -5.21 -13.11
N TYR A 188 5.62 -5.72 -13.69
CA TYR A 188 6.04 -7.11 -13.61
C TYR A 188 7.31 -7.27 -12.78
N GLY A 189 7.54 -8.50 -12.33
CA GLY A 189 8.84 -8.91 -11.78
C GLY A 189 9.99 -8.82 -12.80
N PRO A 190 11.19 -9.30 -12.47
CA PRO A 190 12.40 -9.02 -13.24
C PRO A 190 12.60 -9.84 -14.52
N ARG A 191 11.71 -10.80 -14.83
CA ARG A 191 11.89 -11.73 -15.98
C ARG A 191 10.89 -11.48 -17.08
N GLY A 192 11.39 -11.27 -18.30
CA GLY A 192 10.61 -11.18 -19.52
C GLY A 192 10.36 -12.54 -20.19
N PRO A 193 9.96 -12.54 -21.48
CA PRO A 193 9.68 -13.76 -22.24
C PRO A 193 10.79 -14.80 -22.12
N GLY A 194 10.41 -16.06 -21.90
CA GLY A 194 11.36 -17.17 -21.73
C GLY A 194 12.21 -17.13 -20.45
N GLY A 195 11.82 -16.33 -19.44
CA GLY A 195 12.55 -16.23 -18.18
C GLY A 195 13.81 -15.37 -18.23
N VAL A 196 14.00 -14.61 -19.32
CA VAL A 196 15.14 -13.71 -19.52
C VAL A 196 15.10 -12.58 -18.48
N MET A 197 16.20 -12.37 -17.76
CA MET A 197 16.31 -11.21 -16.85
C MET A 197 16.28 -9.92 -17.67
N MET A 198 15.31 -9.05 -17.36
CA MET A 198 15.13 -7.82 -18.11
C MET A 198 16.22 -6.81 -17.79
N GLN A 199 16.79 -6.25 -18.84
CA GLN A 199 17.77 -5.18 -18.85
C GLN A 199 17.37 -4.18 -19.94
N THR A 200 17.87 -2.95 -19.86
CA THR A 200 17.62 -1.97 -20.92
C THR A 200 18.31 -2.38 -22.22
N CYS A 201 17.76 -1.93 -23.34
CA CYS A 201 18.34 -2.14 -24.66
C CYS A 201 19.72 -1.46 -24.77
N SER A 202 19.92 -0.38 -24.02
CA SER A 202 21.21 0.30 -23.85
C SER A 202 22.28 -0.60 -23.23
N ILE A 203 21.92 -1.50 -22.30
CA ILE A 203 22.84 -2.47 -21.69
C ILE A 203 23.04 -3.71 -22.58
N THR A 204 21.95 -4.25 -23.15
CA THR A 204 22.01 -5.49 -23.95
C THR A 204 22.58 -5.28 -25.36
N GLY A 205 22.61 -4.03 -25.85
CA GLY A 205 22.90 -3.71 -27.25
C GLY A 205 21.75 -4.09 -28.21
N GLY A 206 20.60 -4.49 -27.67
CA GLY A 206 19.41 -4.85 -28.43
C GLY A 206 18.72 -3.63 -29.06
N THR A 207 17.83 -3.89 -30.02
CA THR A 207 16.95 -2.85 -30.57
C THR A 207 15.59 -2.90 -29.86
N TYR A 208 15.19 -1.79 -29.24
CA TYR A 208 13.90 -1.70 -28.55
C TYR A 208 12.72 -1.99 -29.48
N GLY A 209 11.70 -2.68 -28.95
CA GLY A 209 10.54 -3.14 -29.71
C GLY A 209 10.80 -4.36 -30.60
N ALA A 210 12.04 -4.84 -30.68
CA ALA A 210 12.41 -6.06 -31.41
C ALA A 210 13.14 -7.09 -30.52
N ALA A 211 14.08 -6.63 -29.69
CA ALA A 211 14.80 -7.47 -28.74
C ALA A 211 14.05 -7.58 -27.39
N VAL A 212 14.35 -8.62 -26.61
CA VAL A 212 13.86 -8.80 -25.24
C VAL A 212 14.67 -7.92 -24.29
N CYS A 213 14.39 -6.62 -24.31
CA CYS A 213 15.02 -5.60 -23.47
C CYS A 213 14.06 -4.43 -23.24
N THR A 214 14.24 -3.71 -22.14
CA THR A 214 13.42 -2.53 -21.79
C THR A 214 13.96 -1.27 -22.46
N ASP A 215 13.16 -0.21 -22.51
CA ASP A 215 13.64 1.15 -22.76
C ASP A 215 14.37 1.71 -21.54
N ASP A 216 14.86 2.95 -21.64
CA ASP A 216 15.57 3.61 -20.55
C ASP A 216 14.66 3.93 -19.34
N CYS A 217 13.33 3.92 -19.50
CA CYS A 217 12.38 4.03 -18.39
C CYS A 217 12.16 2.69 -17.66
N GLY A 218 12.67 1.57 -18.18
CA GLY A 218 12.45 0.24 -17.65
C GLY A 218 11.15 -0.42 -18.14
N GLY A 219 10.56 0.07 -19.23
CA GLY A 219 9.38 -0.52 -19.85
C GLY A 219 9.69 -1.38 -21.07
N TYR A 220 8.90 -2.40 -21.33
CA TYR A 220 9.07 -3.32 -22.46
C TYR A 220 7.87 -3.27 -23.39
N TYR A 221 8.13 -3.16 -24.68
CA TYR A 221 7.11 -3.25 -25.72
C TYR A 221 6.98 -4.66 -26.29
N GLN A 222 5.74 -5.16 -26.33
CA GLN A 222 5.37 -6.37 -27.05
C GLN A 222 3.84 -6.39 -27.23
N ASN A 223 3.37 -6.71 -28.44
CA ASN A 223 1.96 -6.62 -28.83
C ASN A 223 1.39 -7.93 -29.42
N ASP A 224 2.09 -9.05 -29.29
CA ASP A 224 1.67 -10.34 -29.83
C ASP A 224 0.70 -11.12 -28.93
N GLY A 225 0.34 -10.56 -27.77
CA GLY A 225 -0.58 -11.16 -26.81
C GLY A 225 -0.01 -12.36 -26.05
N THR A 226 1.30 -12.63 -26.13
CA THR A 226 1.90 -13.79 -25.46
C THR A 226 2.09 -13.61 -23.95
N ILE A 227 2.14 -12.35 -23.48
CA ILE A 227 2.20 -12.01 -22.06
C ILE A 227 0.81 -11.64 -21.54
N ASP A 228 0.22 -10.61 -22.17
CA ASP A 228 -0.99 -9.91 -21.76
C ASP A 228 -1.55 -9.11 -22.96
N GLU A 229 -2.69 -8.45 -22.77
CA GLU A 229 -3.29 -7.55 -23.76
C GLU A 229 -2.74 -6.12 -23.72
N TYR A 230 -1.78 -5.82 -22.85
CA TYR A 230 -1.07 -4.55 -22.91
C TYR A 230 -0.11 -4.58 -24.10
N TYR A 231 0.40 -3.42 -24.50
CA TYR A 231 1.51 -3.32 -25.45
C TYR A 231 2.80 -2.90 -24.76
N TYR A 232 2.67 -2.22 -23.63
CA TYR A 232 3.76 -1.69 -22.84
C TYR A 232 3.55 -2.06 -21.37
N ARG A 233 4.64 -2.36 -20.66
CA ARG A 233 4.62 -2.78 -19.26
C ARG A 233 5.96 -2.51 -18.60
N TYR A 234 5.95 -2.15 -17.32
CA TYR A 234 7.17 -1.94 -16.56
C TYR A 234 7.70 -3.23 -15.97
N TYR A 235 9.02 -3.31 -15.83
CA TYR A 235 9.69 -4.38 -15.09
C TYR A 235 10.45 -3.77 -13.92
N ILE A 236 10.33 -4.39 -12.75
CA ILE A 236 11.30 -4.18 -11.68
C ILE A 236 12.50 -5.05 -12.00
N GLN A 237 13.61 -4.45 -12.40
CA GLN A 237 14.75 -5.13 -13.04
C GLN A 237 15.82 -5.56 -12.02
N GLY A 238 16.37 -6.75 -12.26
CA GLY A 238 17.60 -7.23 -11.64
C GLY A 238 17.49 -8.44 -10.73
N THR A 239 18.63 -8.87 -10.23
CA THR A 239 18.77 -10.06 -9.39
C THR A 239 17.97 -9.95 -8.11
N TYR A 240 17.44 -11.08 -7.66
CA TYR A 240 16.54 -11.19 -6.53
C TYR A 240 16.72 -12.56 -5.88
N ASP A 241 16.39 -12.65 -4.60
CA ASP A 241 16.39 -13.92 -3.85
C ASP A 241 15.15 -14.78 -4.21
N ASP A 242 15.15 -16.06 -3.85
CA ASP A 242 13.99 -16.95 -4.06
C ASP A 242 12.77 -16.57 -3.21
N GLY A 243 12.94 -15.69 -2.23
CA GLY A 243 11.89 -15.21 -1.33
C GLY A 243 11.65 -16.11 -0.11
N ASP A 244 12.50 -17.11 0.11
CA ASP A 244 12.52 -18.00 1.28
C ASP A 244 13.72 -17.70 2.22
N SER A 245 14.69 -16.91 1.76
CA SER A 245 15.84 -16.48 2.55
C SER A 245 15.45 -15.62 3.75
N CYS A 246 15.99 -15.96 4.92
CA CYS A 246 15.87 -15.18 6.15
C CYS A 246 17.05 -14.21 6.38
N SER A 247 17.97 -14.09 5.41
CA SER A 247 19.08 -13.14 5.50
C SER A 247 18.57 -11.72 5.46
N ASN A 248 19.07 -10.92 6.39
CA ASN A 248 18.70 -9.53 6.51
C ASN A 248 19.92 -8.61 6.70
N PRO A 249 20.16 -7.65 5.79
CA PRO A 249 19.38 -7.37 4.57
C PRO A 249 19.39 -8.56 3.57
N GLY A 250 18.42 -8.59 2.66
CA GLY A 250 18.43 -9.57 1.57
C GLY A 250 19.63 -9.32 0.66
N CYS A 251 20.63 -10.21 0.68
CA CYS A 251 21.91 -9.94 0.03
C CYS A 251 21.84 -9.91 -1.49
N THR A 252 20.97 -10.73 -2.08
CA THR A 252 20.75 -10.72 -3.52
C THR A 252 19.93 -9.50 -3.89
N SER A 253 20.59 -8.50 -4.48
CA SER A 253 19.95 -7.27 -4.96
C SER A 253 20.51 -6.89 -6.33
N PRO A 254 19.79 -6.12 -7.14
CA PRO A 254 20.25 -5.73 -8.47
C PRO A 254 21.58 -4.96 -8.49
N GLY A 255 22.44 -5.34 -9.44
CA GLY A 255 23.64 -4.59 -9.80
C GLY A 255 23.41 -3.50 -10.85
N ALA A 256 24.50 -2.84 -11.27
CA ALA A 256 24.48 -1.75 -12.23
C ALA A 256 23.92 -2.15 -13.61
N ASP A 257 24.12 -3.39 -14.04
CA ASP A 257 23.65 -3.92 -15.33
C ASP A 257 22.11 -3.99 -15.42
N TYR A 258 21.40 -3.76 -14.31
CA TYR A 258 19.94 -3.79 -14.23
C TYR A 258 19.34 -2.42 -13.89
N TYR A 259 20.16 -1.35 -13.88
CA TYR A 259 19.67 0.02 -13.74
C TYR A 259 18.63 0.32 -14.85
N PRO A 260 17.49 0.97 -14.56
CA PRO A 260 17.15 1.70 -13.33
C PRO A 260 16.61 0.92 -12.12
N ASN A 261 16.47 -0.42 -12.18
CA ASN A 261 15.87 -1.28 -11.15
C ASN A 261 14.36 -1.09 -10.95
N THR A 262 13.86 0.13 -10.85
CA THR A 262 12.43 0.49 -10.95
C THR A 262 12.24 1.59 -12.00
N PRO A 263 11.00 1.93 -12.42
CA PRO A 263 10.81 2.94 -13.45
C PRO A 263 11.35 4.32 -13.05
N VAL A 264 12.27 4.86 -13.85
CA VAL A 264 12.84 6.21 -13.67
C VAL A 264 12.04 7.29 -14.42
N CYS A 265 11.09 6.87 -15.24
CA CYS A 265 10.12 7.74 -15.90
C CYS A 265 8.82 6.98 -16.19
N PHE A 266 7.72 7.72 -16.37
CA PHE A 266 6.52 7.15 -16.97
C PHE A 266 6.50 7.32 -18.49
N GLY A 267 6.25 6.19 -19.16
CA GLY A 267 5.74 5.98 -20.52
C GLY A 267 4.33 6.51 -20.76
N GLY A 268 3.49 6.45 -19.74
CA GLY A 268 2.09 6.79 -19.87
C GLY A 268 1.72 8.25 -19.64
N CYS A 269 0.49 8.56 -20.01
CA CYS A 269 -0.17 9.83 -19.72
C CYS A 269 -1.60 9.59 -19.23
N CYS A 270 -2.18 10.59 -18.58
CA CYS A 270 -3.55 10.56 -18.10
C CYS A 270 -4.54 10.78 -19.26
N PRO A 271 -5.39 9.79 -19.62
CA PRO A 271 -6.35 9.94 -20.71
C PRO A 271 -7.41 11.00 -20.40
N SER A 272 -7.99 11.58 -21.45
CA SER A 272 -9.07 12.56 -21.30
C SER A 272 -10.27 11.96 -20.56
N GLY A 273 -10.83 12.71 -19.61
CA GLY A 273 -11.98 12.29 -18.81
C GLY A 273 -11.65 11.42 -17.59
N VAL A 274 -10.41 10.94 -17.47
CA VAL A 274 -9.95 10.10 -16.35
C VAL A 274 -9.29 10.98 -15.27
N THR A 275 -9.52 10.65 -13.99
CA THR A 275 -8.80 11.28 -12.87
C THR A 275 -7.58 10.45 -12.48
N CYS A 276 -6.39 10.95 -12.80
CA CYS A 276 -5.12 10.33 -12.42
C CYS A 276 -4.46 11.05 -11.24
N LYS A 277 -3.37 10.48 -10.70
CA LYS A 277 -2.49 11.19 -9.76
C LYS A 277 -1.99 12.49 -10.39
N SER A 278 -1.85 13.55 -9.59
CA SER A 278 -1.57 14.91 -10.04
C SER A 278 -0.28 15.06 -10.86
N PHE A 279 0.73 14.23 -10.59
CA PHE A 279 1.98 14.23 -11.34
C PHE A 279 1.93 13.40 -12.64
N VAL A 280 0.85 12.65 -12.87
CA VAL A 280 0.58 11.99 -14.17
C VAL A 280 -0.01 13.03 -15.13
N LYS A 281 0.83 13.55 -16.03
CA LYS A 281 0.46 14.58 -17.01
C LYS A 281 -0.66 14.09 -17.92
N ALA A 282 -1.57 14.99 -18.29
CA ALA A 282 -2.60 14.74 -19.29
C ALA A 282 -1.99 14.34 -20.64
N CYS A 283 -2.67 13.46 -21.36
CA CYS A 283 -2.25 13.07 -22.70
C CYS A 283 -2.27 14.27 -23.66
N PRO A 284 -1.25 14.43 -24.54
CA PRO A 284 -1.19 15.53 -25.47
C PRO A 284 -2.41 15.59 -26.40
N THR A 285 -3.07 16.75 -26.48
CA THR A 285 -4.13 17.02 -27.45
C THR A 285 -3.51 17.39 -28.80
N GLY A 286 -3.59 16.50 -29.78
CA GLY A 286 -3.02 16.74 -31.12
C GLY A 286 -1.58 16.26 -31.34
N GLY A 287 -1.01 15.52 -30.38
CA GLY A 287 0.24 14.77 -30.54
C GLY A 287 0.00 13.26 -30.75
N THR A 288 1.07 12.49 -30.92
CA THR A 288 1.01 11.02 -31.01
C THR A 288 0.90 10.42 -29.61
N SER A 289 -0.28 10.42 -28.95
CA SER A 289 -0.52 9.40 -27.92
C SER A 289 -1.08 8.15 -28.60
N SER A 290 -0.58 6.98 -28.21
CA SER A 290 -1.02 5.70 -28.77
C SER A 290 -1.64 4.84 -27.67
N LYS A 291 -2.53 3.92 -28.07
CA LYS A 291 -3.08 2.96 -27.12
C LYS A 291 -1.93 2.12 -26.56
N GLY A 292 -1.87 2.03 -25.23
CA GLY A 292 -0.93 1.16 -24.53
C GLY A 292 -1.41 -0.30 -24.45
N TYR A 293 -2.47 -0.67 -25.17
CA TYR A 293 -3.17 -1.94 -25.03
C TYR A 293 -3.92 -2.32 -26.33
N GLY A 294 -4.22 -3.61 -26.47
CA GLY A 294 -5.01 -4.22 -27.54
C GLY A 294 -6.48 -4.39 -27.18
N ALA A 295 -6.99 -5.62 -27.24
CA ALA A 295 -8.38 -5.94 -26.88
C ALA A 295 -8.52 -6.19 -25.36
N LEU A 296 -8.21 -5.17 -24.55
CA LEU A 296 -8.20 -5.29 -23.10
C LEU A 296 -9.63 -5.41 -22.54
N THR A 297 -9.89 -6.47 -21.77
CA THR A 297 -11.05 -6.59 -20.90
C THR A 297 -10.58 -6.38 -19.46
N PRO A 298 -10.71 -5.17 -18.91
CA PRO A 298 -10.06 -4.86 -17.64
C PRO A 298 -10.75 -5.56 -16.48
N THR A 299 -9.99 -6.36 -15.74
CA THR A 299 -10.39 -6.96 -14.47
C THR A 299 -9.29 -6.77 -13.42
N ALA A 300 -9.58 -7.15 -12.18
CA ALA A 300 -8.51 -7.46 -11.23
C ALA A 300 -7.75 -8.70 -11.77
N PRO A 301 -6.41 -8.74 -11.70
CA PRO A 301 -5.65 -9.88 -12.20
C PRO A 301 -5.95 -11.16 -11.41
N THR A 302 -5.84 -12.30 -12.10
CA THR A 302 -5.76 -13.62 -11.46
C THR A 302 -4.41 -14.22 -11.81
N ILE A 303 -3.58 -14.49 -10.80
CA ILE A 303 -2.21 -14.94 -10.98
C ILE A 303 -2.04 -16.24 -10.22
N ASN A 304 -1.69 -17.31 -10.92
CA ASN A 304 -1.52 -18.65 -10.34
C ASN A 304 -2.72 -19.09 -9.47
N GLY A 305 -3.94 -18.78 -9.94
CA GLY A 305 -5.20 -19.10 -9.25
C GLY A 305 -5.57 -18.14 -8.11
N LEU A 306 -4.76 -17.13 -7.82
CA LEU A 306 -5.04 -16.10 -6.83
C LEU A 306 -5.73 -14.91 -7.50
N THR A 307 -6.99 -14.67 -7.15
CA THR A 307 -7.73 -13.47 -7.59
C THR A 307 -7.35 -12.29 -6.69
N LEU A 308 -6.80 -11.23 -7.29
CA LEU A 308 -6.16 -10.14 -6.55
C LEU A 308 -7.09 -8.98 -6.18
N SER A 309 -8.39 -9.08 -6.49
CA SER A 309 -9.39 -8.04 -6.18
C SER A 309 -9.51 -7.72 -4.69
N SER A 310 -9.14 -8.66 -3.82
CA SER A 310 -9.14 -8.50 -2.36
C SER A 310 -7.74 -8.66 -1.76
N GLY A 311 -6.71 -8.49 -2.59
CA GLY A 311 -5.32 -8.63 -2.18
C GLY A 311 -4.85 -10.08 -2.04
N LEU A 312 -3.58 -10.23 -1.70
CA LEU A 312 -2.96 -11.51 -1.37
C LEU A 312 -3.30 -11.96 0.06
N PRO A 313 -3.27 -13.26 0.37
CA PRO A 313 -3.25 -13.70 1.76
C PRO A 313 -1.99 -13.15 2.46
N ALA A 314 -2.03 -13.07 3.79
CA ALA A 314 -0.82 -12.85 4.57
C ALA A 314 0.22 -13.93 4.23
N ASN A 315 1.43 -13.51 3.90
CA ASN A 315 2.55 -14.38 3.57
C ASN A 315 3.17 -14.92 4.87
N SER A 316 2.52 -15.92 5.45
CA SER A 316 3.02 -16.64 6.64
C SER A 316 4.22 -17.54 6.36
N GLY A 317 4.57 -17.76 5.08
CA GLY A 317 5.77 -18.50 4.68
C GLY A 317 7.05 -17.67 4.80
N ALA A 318 6.94 -16.34 4.80
CA ALA A 318 8.08 -15.47 5.03
C ALA A 318 8.61 -15.59 6.47
N CYS A 319 9.91 -15.37 6.62
CA CYS A 319 10.60 -15.53 7.90
C CYS A 319 10.00 -14.65 8.99
N SER A 320 9.66 -15.25 10.13
CA SER A 320 9.26 -14.50 11.32
C SER A 320 10.40 -13.57 11.78
N CYS A 321 10.08 -12.52 12.53
CA CYS A 321 11.07 -11.60 13.10
C CYS A 321 12.23 -12.33 13.82
N HIS A 322 11.90 -13.34 14.62
CA HIS A 322 12.88 -14.14 15.38
C HIS A 322 13.68 -15.13 14.50
N GLY A 323 13.24 -15.39 13.27
CA GLY A 323 13.90 -16.28 12.32
C GLY A 323 14.94 -15.59 11.42
N LEU A 324 15.08 -14.26 11.52
CA LEU A 324 15.97 -13.49 10.63
C LEU A 324 17.44 -13.57 11.05
N SER A 325 18.31 -14.00 10.15
CA SER A 325 19.76 -13.94 10.30
C SER A 325 20.28 -12.57 9.90
N ALA A 326 21.28 -12.05 10.62
CA ALA A 326 22.01 -10.88 10.15
C ALA A 326 23.00 -11.32 9.07
N ASP A 327 23.04 -10.59 7.96
CA ASP A 327 24.01 -10.82 6.89
C ASP A 327 24.77 -9.53 6.59
N ASN A 328 26.01 -9.66 6.11
CA ASN A 328 26.87 -8.51 5.82
C ASN A 328 26.92 -8.19 4.32
N CYS A 329 26.40 -9.08 3.48
CA CYS A 329 26.28 -8.91 2.03
C CYS A 329 27.56 -8.37 1.36
N THR A 330 28.73 -8.80 1.84
CA THR A 330 30.04 -8.25 1.43
C THR A 330 30.35 -8.36 -0.06
N SER A 331 29.65 -9.24 -0.78
CA SER A 331 29.74 -9.39 -2.24
C SER A 331 28.93 -8.37 -3.03
N SER A 332 28.05 -7.61 -2.36
CA SER A 332 27.13 -6.69 -3.00
C SER A 332 27.70 -5.28 -3.12
N SER A 333 27.60 -4.66 -4.30
CA SER A 333 28.11 -3.31 -4.56
C SER A 333 27.50 -2.25 -3.63
N TRP A 334 26.23 -2.41 -3.24
CA TRP A 334 25.51 -1.55 -2.32
C TRP A 334 25.89 -1.76 -0.84
N ALA A 335 26.64 -2.80 -0.50
CA ALA A 335 27.05 -3.06 0.89
C ALA A 335 28.25 -2.20 1.31
N THR A 336 29.00 -1.66 0.34
CA THR A 336 30.19 -0.84 0.57
C THR A 336 29.92 0.67 0.57
N SER A 337 28.77 1.11 0.05
CA SER A 337 28.29 2.47 0.22
C SER A 337 28.03 2.68 1.71
N ALA A 338 28.86 3.52 2.33
CA ALA A 338 28.77 3.95 3.73
C ALA A 338 27.44 4.67 3.97
N SER A 339 26.37 3.91 4.02
CA SER A 339 25.11 4.29 4.60
C SER A 339 25.43 4.65 6.06
N PRO A 340 25.12 5.87 6.56
CA PRO A 340 25.35 6.24 7.97
C PRO A 340 24.54 5.38 8.98
N TRP A 341 23.88 4.34 8.49
CA TRP A 341 22.91 3.48 9.14
C TRP A 341 23.49 2.12 9.56
N THR A 342 24.81 2.04 9.79
CA THR A 342 25.62 0.79 9.98
C THR A 342 25.41 0.03 11.29
N THR A 343 24.38 0.35 12.09
CA THR A 343 23.99 -0.47 13.24
C THR A 343 22.50 -0.71 13.19
N GLN A 344 22.06 -1.68 12.37
CA GLN A 344 20.68 -2.15 12.41
C GLN A 344 20.42 -2.82 13.76
N GLU A 345 19.88 -2.08 14.73
CA GLU A 345 19.29 -2.68 15.91
C GLU A 345 18.01 -3.40 15.50
N LYS A 346 18.05 -4.73 15.56
CA LYS A 346 16.87 -5.57 15.33
C LYS A 346 16.06 -5.62 16.61
N SER A 347 14.85 -5.07 16.61
CA SER A 347 13.91 -5.24 17.71
C SER A 347 12.72 -6.10 17.26
N CYS A 348 12.61 -7.28 17.88
CA CYS A 348 11.42 -8.13 17.81
C CYS A 348 10.62 -7.98 19.11
N PRO A 349 9.29 -7.99 19.06
CA PRO A 349 8.43 -8.06 20.21
C PRO A 349 8.81 -9.28 21.03
N PRO A 350 8.81 -9.16 22.37
CA PRO A 350 9.01 -10.32 23.22
C PRO A 350 7.96 -11.36 22.85
N THR A 351 8.39 -12.58 22.56
CA THR A 351 7.49 -13.70 22.34
C THR A 351 6.61 -13.81 23.57
N THR A 352 5.33 -13.49 23.45
CA THR A 352 4.38 -13.73 24.53
C THR A 352 4.26 -15.23 24.65
N THR A 353 5.05 -15.81 25.55
CA THR A 353 4.88 -17.20 25.96
C THR A 353 3.48 -17.28 26.54
N SER A 354 2.51 -17.68 25.71
CA SER A 354 1.16 -17.98 26.16
C SER A 354 1.32 -19.08 27.19
N SER A 355 1.26 -18.70 28.47
CA SER A 355 1.27 -19.63 29.59
C SER A 355 0.09 -20.57 29.37
N THR A 356 0.36 -21.73 28.79
CA THR A 356 -0.60 -22.82 28.73
C THR A 356 -0.96 -23.11 30.18
N VAL A 357 -2.15 -22.67 30.59
CA VAL A 357 -2.72 -23.09 31.86
C VAL A 357 -2.87 -24.59 31.74
N THR A 358 -1.95 -25.33 32.34
CA THR A 358 -2.04 -26.77 32.49
C THR A 358 -3.33 -27.05 33.24
N ALA A 359 -4.39 -27.39 32.51
CA ALA A 359 -5.60 -27.94 33.09
C ALA A 359 -5.20 -29.30 33.69
N THR A 360 -5.11 -29.35 35.02
CA THR A 360 -4.96 -30.59 35.78
C THR A 360 -6.18 -31.46 35.51
N SER A 361 -6.07 -32.37 34.56
CA SER A 361 -7.04 -33.44 34.34
C SER A 361 -6.62 -34.65 35.15
N SER A 362 -7.47 -35.04 36.10
CA SER A 362 -7.31 -36.22 36.94
C SER A 362 -7.39 -37.49 36.08
N THR A 363 -6.25 -38.12 35.82
CA THR A 363 -6.18 -39.40 35.11
C THR A 363 -6.71 -40.53 35.99
N VAL A 364 -7.83 -41.14 35.59
CA VAL A 364 -8.31 -42.43 36.11
C VAL A 364 -7.49 -43.54 35.45
N THR A 365 -6.77 -44.28 36.28
CA THR A 365 -6.00 -45.47 35.92
C THR A 365 -6.93 -46.60 35.46
N THR A 366 -6.76 -47.08 34.23
CA THR A 366 -7.22 -48.41 33.84
C THR A 366 -6.04 -49.22 33.31
N THR A 367 -5.71 -50.25 34.09
CA THR A 367 -4.67 -51.24 33.87
C THR A 367 -5.12 -52.23 32.80
N SER A 368 -4.29 -52.50 31.80
CA SER A 368 -4.38 -53.73 31.00
C SER A 368 -2.99 -54.13 30.51
N SER A 369 -2.70 -55.40 30.71
CA SER A 369 -1.38 -56.01 30.76
C SER A 369 -1.14 -56.96 29.58
N THR A 370 0.14 -57.06 29.18
CA THR A 370 0.79 -58.22 28.52
C THR A 370 0.50 -58.36 27.01
N ALA A 371 1.43 -58.67 26.09
CA ALA A 371 2.69 -59.40 26.17
C ALA A 371 3.74 -58.86 25.16
N THR A 372 5.00 -58.83 25.61
CA THR A 372 6.18 -58.51 24.81
C THR A 372 6.75 -59.80 24.22
N THR A 373 7.06 -59.81 22.91
CA THR A 373 7.92 -60.83 22.29
C THR A 373 9.20 -60.17 21.81
N THR A 374 10.31 -60.63 22.35
CA THR A 374 11.68 -60.21 22.07
C THR A 374 12.25 -61.07 20.93
N SER A 375 12.94 -60.46 19.98
CA SER A 375 14.03 -61.13 19.27
C SER A 375 15.08 -60.13 18.84
N SER A 376 16.26 -60.33 19.40
CA SER A 376 17.52 -59.67 19.13
C SER A 376 18.24 -60.40 18.00
N THR A 377 18.93 -59.67 17.12
CA THR A 377 20.17 -60.16 16.50
C THR A 377 21.04 -58.95 16.17
N ALA A 378 22.23 -58.93 16.77
CA ALA A 378 23.34 -58.06 16.42
C ALA A 378 24.35 -58.89 15.62
N THR A 379 24.91 -58.35 14.53
CA THR A 379 26.27 -58.72 14.10
C THR A 379 26.90 -57.58 13.29
N THR A 380 28.22 -57.57 13.35
CA THR A 380 29.13 -56.43 13.24
C THR A 380 30.01 -56.56 11.99
N THR A 381 30.54 -55.43 11.53
CA THR A 381 31.87 -55.21 10.89
C THR A 381 32.09 -55.46 9.39
N SER A 382 32.50 -54.36 8.73
CA SER A 382 33.81 -54.14 8.06
C SER A 382 33.81 -53.88 6.55
N SER A 383 34.10 -52.61 6.23
CA SER A 383 35.07 -52.06 5.26
C SER A 383 35.49 -52.88 4.03
N THR A 384 35.29 -52.31 2.83
CA THR A 384 36.36 -52.23 1.82
C THR A 384 36.11 -51.08 0.83
N VAL A 385 37.16 -50.29 0.58
CA VAL A 385 37.28 -49.28 -0.48
C VAL A 385 37.68 -49.98 -1.78
N THR A 386 37.07 -49.63 -2.91
CA THR A 386 37.75 -49.75 -4.21
C THR A 386 37.22 -48.72 -5.21
N THR A 387 38.16 -48.04 -5.84
CA THR A 387 38.01 -47.00 -6.84
C THR A 387 37.83 -47.60 -8.25
N ALA A 388 37.15 -46.84 -9.11
CA ALA A 388 37.45 -46.62 -10.53
C ALA A 388 36.58 -47.30 -11.61
N THR A 389 36.05 -46.41 -12.46
CA THR A 389 36.01 -46.46 -13.94
C THR A 389 34.69 -46.84 -14.64
N SER A 390 34.08 -45.79 -15.18
CA SER A 390 33.50 -45.64 -16.53
C SER A 390 33.08 -46.89 -17.31
N SER A 391 31.78 -46.99 -17.61
CA SER A 391 31.32 -47.45 -18.92
C SER A 391 29.92 -46.91 -19.22
N THR A 392 29.82 -46.28 -20.38
CA THR A 392 28.60 -46.01 -21.16
C THR A 392 27.81 -47.30 -21.39
N VAL A 393 26.46 -47.25 -21.40
CA VAL A 393 25.56 -47.96 -22.33
C VAL A 393 24.09 -47.68 -21.98
N THR A 394 23.44 -47.05 -22.96
CA THR A 394 22.11 -47.34 -23.52
C THR A 394 20.83 -47.19 -22.67
N ALA A 395 20.00 -46.28 -23.18
CA ALA A 395 18.63 -46.01 -22.80
C ALA A 395 17.73 -47.26 -22.80
N THR A 396 16.89 -47.36 -21.77
CA THR A 396 15.67 -48.17 -21.78
C THR A 396 14.53 -47.28 -21.27
N SER A 397 13.59 -46.94 -22.16
CA SER A 397 12.33 -46.30 -21.80
C SER A 397 11.47 -47.28 -21.01
N SER A 398 11.19 -46.96 -19.74
CA SER A 398 10.12 -47.58 -18.96
C SER A 398 8.92 -46.64 -18.91
N THR A 399 7.86 -47.00 -19.62
CA THR A 399 6.54 -46.36 -19.55
C THR A 399 5.91 -46.65 -18.18
N ALA A 400 5.91 -45.66 -17.28
CA ALA A 400 5.15 -45.75 -16.04
C ALA A 400 3.67 -45.49 -16.33
N THR A 401 2.84 -46.52 -16.11
CA THR A 401 1.38 -46.41 -16.18
C THR A 401 0.89 -45.96 -14.81
N THR A 402 0.45 -44.70 -14.68
CA THR A 402 -0.12 -44.17 -13.44
C THR A 402 -1.62 -44.45 -13.42
N THR A 403 -2.03 -45.40 -12.58
CA THR A 403 -3.45 -45.70 -12.31
C THR A 403 -4.04 -44.56 -11.46
N SER A 404 -4.97 -43.80 -12.02
CA SER A 404 -5.72 -42.77 -11.31
C SER A 404 -6.92 -43.41 -10.61
N SER A 405 -6.92 -43.42 -9.28
CA SER A 405 -8.06 -43.83 -8.45
C SER A 405 -8.94 -42.61 -8.16
N THR A 406 -10.14 -42.60 -8.75
CA THR A 406 -11.20 -41.62 -8.49
C THR A 406 -11.79 -41.83 -7.09
N VAL A 407 -11.64 -40.84 -6.21
CA VAL A 407 -12.34 -40.80 -4.92
C VAL A 407 -13.63 -40.00 -5.11
N THR A 408 -14.77 -40.70 -5.16
CA THR A 408 -16.10 -40.09 -5.17
C THR A 408 -16.46 -39.64 -3.75
N ALA A 409 -16.43 -38.33 -3.50
CA ALA A 409 -16.95 -37.75 -2.26
C ALA A 409 -18.50 -37.80 -2.27
N THR A 410 -19.07 -38.54 -1.33
CA THR A 410 -20.52 -38.60 -1.11
C THR A 410 -20.91 -37.52 -0.09
N SER A 411 -21.62 -36.48 -0.52
CA SER A 411 -22.18 -35.46 0.37
C SER A 411 -23.48 -35.96 1.01
N SER A 412 -23.49 -36.14 2.34
CA SER A 412 -24.69 -36.41 3.11
C SER A 412 -25.43 -35.11 3.45
N THR A 413 -26.63 -34.93 2.91
CA THR A 413 -27.55 -33.84 3.27
C THR A 413 -28.21 -34.16 4.62
N SER A 414 -27.99 -33.31 5.62
CA SER A 414 -28.66 -33.41 6.92
C SER A 414 -29.92 -32.55 6.94
N THR A 415 -31.08 -33.20 6.95
CA THR A 415 -32.40 -32.55 7.04
C THR A 415 -32.69 -32.19 8.49
N ARG A 416 -32.70 -30.89 8.80
CA ARG A 416 -33.04 -30.37 10.13
C ARG A 416 -34.55 -30.15 10.24
N THR A 417 -35.20 -31.00 11.03
CA THR A 417 -36.62 -30.86 11.41
C THR A 417 -36.79 -29.73 12.42
N THR A 418 -37.58 -28.72 12.09
CA THR A 418 -37.92 -27.60 12.97
C THR A 418 -39.25 -27.89 13.66
N THR A 419 -39.21 -28.15 14.97
CA THR A 419 -40.42 -28.28 15.80
C THR A 419 -40.88 -26.90 16.24
N THR A 420 -42.08 -26.52 15.85
CA THR A 420 -42.72 -25.25 16.25
C THR A 420 -43.48 -25.46 17.56
N THR A 421 -43.04 -24.81 18.64
CA THR A 421 -43.79 -24.74 19.90
C THR A 421 -44.41 -23.36 20.02
N THR A 422 -45.74 -23.30 19.96
CA THR A 422 -46.53 -22.07 20.13
C THR A 422 -46.62 -21.74 21.61
N THR A 423 -46.06 -20.60 22.03
CA THR A 423 -46.25 -20.05 23.39
C THR A 423 -46.92 -18.69 23.26
N THR A 424 -48.15 -18.59 23.75
CA THR A 424 -48.95 -17.37 23.79
C THR A 424 -48.46 -16.47 24.92
N ALA A 425 -47.92 -15.30 24.57
CA ALA A 425 -47.55 -14.25 25.52
C ALA A 425 -48.38 -12.97 25.24
N THR A 426 -49.07 -12.51 26.28
CA THR A 426 -49.93 -11.32 26.31
C THR A 426 -49.10 -10.05 26.16
N THR A 427 -49.42 -9.22 25.16
CA THR A 427 -48.71 -7.98 24.83
C THR A 427 -49.35 -6.77 25.50
N THR A 428 -48.57 -6.04 26.31
CA THR A 428 -48.90 -4.68 26.77
C THR A 428 -48.25 -3.68 25.80
N LEU A 429 -49.05 -2.82 25.17
CA LEU A 429 -48.59 -1.85 24.15
C LEU A 429 -47.68 -0.77 24.76
N ARG A 430 -46.43 -0.73 24.30
CA ARG A 430 -45.52 0.41 24.48
C ARG A 430 -45.11 0.91 23.09
N SER A 431 -45.34 2.20 22.85
CA SER A 431 -45.04 2.88 21.58
C SER A 431 -43.56 2.75 21.23
N THR A 432 -43.25 2.05 20.13
CA THR A 432 -41.90 1.95 19.56
C THR A 432 -41.74 2.98 18.46
N THR A 433 -40.98 4.03 18.73
CA THR A 433 -40.44 4.96 17.74
C THR A 433 -39.52 4.18 16.79
N ALA A 434 -39.74 4.29 15.48
CA ALA A 434 -38.91 3.64 14.48
C ALA A 434 -37.43 4.04 14.66
N PRO A 435 -36.47 3.10 14.51
CA PRO A 435 -35.04 3.42 14.60
C PRO A 435 -34.71 4.47 13.53
N GLY A 436 -34.39 5.69 13.99
CA GLY A 436 -34.00 6.79 13.12
C GLY A 436 -32.79 6.40 12.30
N SER A 437 -32.90 6.53 10.97
CA SER A 437 -31.77 6.39 10.06
C SER A 437 -30.71 7.41 10.45
N VAL A 438 -29.57 6.92 10.92
CA VAL A 438 -28.47 7.78 11.37
C VAL A 438 -27.62 8.12 10.15
N THR A 439 -27.72 9.36 9.67
CA THR A 439 -26.96 9.82 8.51
C THR A 439 -25.57 10.31 8.95
N VAL A 440 -24.55 9.87 8.21
CA VAL A 440 -23.20 10.44 8.30
C VAL A 440 -23.28 11.92 7.90
N THR A 441 -22.60 12.84 8.58
CA THR A 441 -22.62 14.27 8.22
C THR A 441 -21.21 14.76 7.94
N LYS A 442 -21.04 15.67 6.96
CA LYS A 442 -19.74 16.23 6.59
C LYS A 442 -19.66 17.72 6.93
N VAL A 443 -18.49 18.20 7.34
CA VAL A 443 -18.19 19.64 7.51
C VAL A 443 -17.04 20.02 6.61
N LYS A 444 -17.25 20.97 5.69
CA LYS A 444 -16.25 21.40 4.70
C LYS A 444 -15.83 22.84 4.90
N GLY A 445 -14.59 23.17 4.56
CA GLY A 445 -14.12 24.54 4.50
C GLY A 445 -12.72 24.64 3.91
N THR A 446 -12.18 25.86 3.92
CA THR A 446 -10.83 26.16 3.44
C THR A 446 -10.09 27.05 4.43
N LEU A 447 -8.77 26.93 4.44
CA LEU A 447 -7.86 27.81 5.19
C LEU A 447 -6.65 28.18 4.34
N ASP A 448 -6.14 29.40 4.51
CA ASP A 448 -4.94 29.87 3.81
C ASP A 448 -3.76 29.85 4.77
N LEU A 449 -2.70 29.12 4.43
CA LEU A 449 -1.45 29.08 5.19
C LEU A 449 -0.35 29.86 4.48
N ASP A 450 0.47 30.57 5.23
CA ASP A 450 1.79 31.00 4.76
C ASP A 450 2.83 29.97 5.21
N VAL A 451 3.66 29.49 4.26
CA VAL A 451 4.76 28.55 4.50
C VAL A 451 6.02 29.00 3.76
N LEU A 452 7.21 28.57 4.18
CA LEU A 452 8.46 29.04 3.57
C LEU A 452 8.66 28.55 2.13
N ASN A 453 8.27 27.31 1.85
CA ASN A 453 8.35 26.69 0.53
C ASN A 453 7.10 25.82 0.37
N CYS A 454 6.17 26.26 -0.47
CA CYS A 454 4.90 25.58 -0.65
C CYS A 454 5.09 24.22 -1.29
N THR A 455 5.96 24.09 -2.29
CA THR A 455 6.20 22.81 -2.97
C THR A 455 6.67 21.75 -1.98
N MET A 456 7.70 22.06 -1.17
CA MET A 456 8.17 21.15 -0.13
C MET A 456 7.08 20.86 0.92
N PHE A 457 6.29 21.87 1.29
CA PHE A 457 5.21 21.69 2.25
C PHE A 457 4.11 20.76 1.72
N THR A 458 3.68 20.92 0.46
CA THR A 458 2.62 20.13 -0.15
C THR A 458 3.06 18.72 -0.52
N GLU A 459 4.34 18.50 -0.82
CA GLU A 459 4.90 17.19 -1.17
C GLU A 459 5.31 16.38 0.08
N ARG A 460 5.50 17.05 1.22
CA ARG A 460 5.82 16.39 2.49
C ARG A 460 4.55 15.82 3.11
N GLU A 461 4.37 14.50 2.99
CA GLU A 461 3.20 13.79 3.52
C GLU A 461 2.94 14.07 5.01
N GLY A 462 4.00 14.20 5.82
CA GLY A 462 3.90 14.56 7.23
C GLY A 462 3.24 15.93 7.47
N ALA A 463 3.33 16.88 6.52
CA ALA A 463 2.70 18.19 6.65
C ALA A 463 1.19 18.11 6.47
N ILE A 464 0.70 17.31 5.51
CA ILE A 464 -0.75 17.05 5.33
C ILE A 464 -1.34 16.45 6.60
N LEU A 465 -0.66 15.43 7.15
CA LEU A 465 -1.07 14.76 8.39
C LEU A 465 -1.07 15.72 9.59
N ALA A 466 -0.04 16.55 9.73
CA ALA A 466 0.04 17.52 10.81
C ALA A 466 -1.06 18.60 10.71
N VAL A 467 -1.43 19.04 9.50
CA VAL A 467 -2.55 19.97 9.31
C VAL A 467 -3.88 19.30 9.71
N ALA A 468 -4.12 18.06 9.28
CA ALA A 468 -5.31 17.30 9.66
C ALA A 468 -5.41 17.12 11.18
N ALA A 469 -4.29 16.75 11.82
CA ALA A 469 -4.18 16.62 13.27
C ALA A 469 -4.46 17.92 14.02
N GLY A 470 -3.96 19.05 13.50
CA GLY A 470 -4.24 20.38 14.07
C GLY A 470 -5.72 20.73 14.03
N ILE A 471 -6.39 20.51 12.89
CA ILE A 471 -7.84 20.75 12.73
C ILE A 471 -8.65 19.83 13.66
N ALA A 472 -8.26 18.56 13.75
CA ALA A 472 -8.92 17.59 14.62
C ALA A 472 -8.82 17.99 16.09
N SER A 473 -7.62 18.39 16.54
CA SER A 473 -7.41 18.90 17.90
C SER A 473 -8.24 20.16 18.18
N ALA A 474 -8.45 21.02 17.18
CA ALA A 474 -9.28 22.21 17.32
C ALA A 474 -10.78 21.90 17.40
N THR A 475 -11.23 20.78 16.83
CA THR A 475 -12.66 20.42 16.71
C THR A 475 -13.10 19.30 17.65
N GLY A 476 -12.15 18.61 18.29
CA GLY A 476 -12.40 17.48 19.16
C GLY A 476 -12.78 16.19 18.44
N VAL A 477 -12.79 16.18 17.10
CA VAL A 477 -13.02 14.95 16.31
C VAL A 477 -11.78 14.09 16.30
N ASP A 478 -11.98 12.79 16.05
CA ASP A 478 -10.86 11.93 15.69
C ASP A 478 -10.26 12.47 14.40
N ALA A 479 -8.95 12.57 14.37
CA ALA A 479 -8.30 13.21 13.26
C ALA A 479 -8.34 12.39 11.97
N LYS A 480 -8.69 11.10 12.08
CA LYS A 480 -9.09 10.24 10.97
C LYS A 480 -10.33 10.72 10.24
N SER A 481 -11.17 11.48 10.93
CA SER A 481 -12.34 12.11 10.33
C SER A 481 -11.98 13.30 9.45
N VAL A 482 -10.74 13.79 9.46
CA VAL A 482 -10.34 15.03 8.76
C VAL A 482 -9.52 14.71 7.51
N LEU A 483 -10.13 14.86 6.34
CA LEU A 483 -9.44 14.84 5.05
C LEU A 483 -8.93 16.25 4.73
N VAL A 484 -7.66 16.36 4.31
CA VAL A 484 -7.02 17.62 3.96
C VAL A 484 -6.41 17.54 2.56
N THR A 485 -6.64 18.57 1.74
CA THR A 485 -5.99 18.77 0.45
C THR A 485 -5.22 20.08 0.46
N LEU A 486 -3.91 20.02 0.23
CA LEU A 486 -3.04 21.18 0.15
C LEU A 486 -2.80 21.55 -1.33
N THR A 487 -2.97 22.82 -1.67
CA THR A 487 -2.70 23.35 -3.02
C THR A 487 -1.85 24.60 -2.93
N CYS A 488 -0.77 24.67 -3.72
CA CYS A 488 0.02 25.89 -3.79
C CYS A 488 -0.72 27.01 -4.53
N SER A 489 -0.91 28.12 -3.84
CA SER A 489 -1.48 29.34 -4.40
C SER A 489 -0.35 30.28 -4.79
N ARG A 490 -0.15 30.46 -6.09
CA ARG A 490 0.81 31.44 -6.61
C ARG A 490 0.27 32.84 -6.36
N ARG A 491 0.79 33.56 -5.36
CA ARG A 491 0.54 35.01 -5.25
C ARG A 491 1.26 35.72 -6.39
N LEU A 492 0.51 36.26 -7.35
CA LEU A 492 1.03 37.21 -8.33
C LEU A 492 1.60 38.41 -7.55
N SER A 493 2.92 38.57 -7.55
CA SER A 493 3.61 39.59 -6.75
C SER A 493 3.48 40.97 -7.40
N SER A 494 3.22 41.98 -6.57
CA SER A 494 3.66 43.34 -6.86
C SER A 494 5.18 43.45 -6.62
N ASP A 495 5.92 43.75 -7.69
CA ASP A 495 7.33 44.15 -7.95
C ASP A 495 8.44 44.25 -6.87
N ASP A 496 8.29 43.77 -5.64
CA ASP A 496 9.35 43.87 -4.62
C ASP A 496 10.06 42.53 -4.35
N LEU A 497 11.20 42.33 -5.02
CA LEU A 497 12.00 41.09 -5.06
C LEU A 497 12.95 40.90 -3.85
N SER A 498 12.92 41.77 -2.85
CA SER A 498 13.98 41.83 -1.82
C SER A 498 13.71 41.07 -0.51
N VAL A 499 12.51 40.51 -0.31
CA VAL A 499 12.15 39.80 0.92
C VAL A 499 11.83 38.34 0.59
N ARG A 500 12.49 37.37 1.27
CA ARG A 500 12.07 35.95 1.26
C ARG A 500 10.66 35.87 1.85
N ARG A 501 9.63 36.04 1.00
CA ARG A 501 8.24 36.00 1.42
C ARG A 501 7.77 34.56 1.47
N LEU A 502 6.99 34.25 2.49
CA LEU A 502 6.29 32.98 2.62
C LEU A 502 5.36 32.79 1.40
N GLU A 503 5.31 31.57 0.89
CA GLU A 503 4.39 31.13 -0.15
C GLU A 503 3.04 30.76 0.46
N ALA A 504 1.96 30.95 -0.30
CA ALA A 504 0.61 30.66 0.17
C ALA A 504 0.20 29.22 -0.19
N VAL A 505 -0.34 28.49 0.79
CA VAL A 505 -0.98 27.19 0.61
C VAL A 505 -2.47 27.36 0.88
N ASN A 506 -3.31 27.04 -0.10
CA ASN A 506 -4.72 26.85 0.16
C ASN A 506 -4.96 25.42 0.65
N VAL A 507 -5.68 25.30 1.74
CA VAL A 507 -5.96 24.03 2.40
C VAL A 507 -7.46 23.83 2.39
N ALA A 508 -7.94 22.90 1.58
CA ALA A 508 -9.32 22.44 1.66
C ALA A 508 -9.41 21.30 2.67
N TYR A 509 -10.43 21.33 3.52
CA TYR A 509 -10.67 20.25 4.49
C TYR A 509 -12.11 19.75 4.44
N GLU A 510 -12.28 18.46 4.72
CA GLU A 510 -13.56 17.78 4.87
C GLU A 510 -13.52 16.93 6.14
N ILE A 511 -14.47 17.16 7.06
CA ILE A 511 -14.58 16.42 8.32
C ILE A 511 -15.80 15.51 8.27
N THR A 512 -15.59 14.19 8.33
CA THR A 512 -16.66 13.18 8.33
C THR A 512 -17.00 12.77 9.75
N ILE A 513 -18.25 13.03 10.17
CA ILE A 513 -18.73 12.67 11.50
C ILE A 513 -19.49 11.35 11.42
N PRO A 514 -19.01 10.28 12.08
CA PRO A 514 -19.66 8.99 12.06
C PRO A 514 -21.08 9.04 12.61
N ALA A 515 -21.95 8.20 12.05
CA ALA A 515 -23.28 7.96 12.58
C ALA A 515 -23.21 7.53 14.06
N GLY A 516 -23.96 8.23 14.92
CA GLY A 516 -24.01 7.93 16.35
C GLY A 516 -22.92 8.60 17.20
N SER A 517 -22.08 9.43 16.59
CA SER A 517 -21.12 10.26 17.32
C SER A 517 -21.81 11.21 18.31
N THR A 518 -21.20 11.42 19.47
CA THR A 518 -21.61 12.46 20.42
C THR A 518 -21.25 13.88 19.95
N ILE A 519 -20.33 13.98 18.99
CA ILE A 519 -19.93 15.23 18.35
C ILE A 519 -20.86 15.47 17.16
N THR A 520 -21.47 16.66 17.10
CA THR A 520 -22.37 17.04 16.01
C THR A 520 -21.64 17.89 14.96
N ALA A 521 -22.16 17.92 13.73
CA ALA A 521 -21.61 18.77 12.68
C ALA A 521 -21.61 20.26 13.07
N GLU A 522 -22.65 20.70 13.78
CA GLU A 522 -22.73 22.08 14.26
C GLU A 522 -21.70 22.35 15.36
N SER A 523 -21.43 21.40 16.27
CA SER A 523 -20.36 21.58 17.26
C SER A 523 -18.98 21.65 16.62
N VAL A 524 -18.71 20.86 15.57
CA VAL A 524 -17.45 20.92 14.81
C VAL A 524 -17.31 22.28 14.12
N LYS A 525 -18.34 22.72 13.41
CA LYS A 525 -18.37 24.04 12.76
C LYS A 525 -18.12 25.17 13.76
N ASN A 526 -18.80 25.15 14.91
CA ASN A 526 -18.63 26.16 15.96
C ASN A 526 -17.23 26.13 16.57
N ALA A 527 -16.62 24.95 16.72
CA ALA A 527 -15.26 24.81 17.23
C ALA A 527 -14.21 25.41 16.27
N ILE A 528 -14.38 25.24 14.95
CA ILE A 528 -13.53 25.88 13.93
C ILE A 528 -13.65 27.40 14.02
N VAL A 529 -14.88 27.92 14.01
CA VAL A 529 -15.15 29.37 14.08
C VAL A 529 -14.60 29.97 15.37
N THR A 530 -14.78 29.28 16.50
CA THR A 530 -14.31 29.74 17.81
C THR A 530 -12.79 29.71 17.92
N SER A 531 -12.13 28.71 17.33
CA SER A 531 -10.67 28.63 17.30
C SER A 531 -10.06 29.80 16.53
N GLY A 532 -10.73 30.22 15.44
CA GLY A 532 -10.24 31.27 14.56
C GLY A 532 -8.84 30.96 13.99
N SER A 533 -8.26 31.93 13.27
CA SER A 533 -6.99 31.72 12.58
C SER A 533 -5.84 31.46 13.54
N ALA A 534 -5.77 32.22 14.64
CA ALA A 534 -4.71 32.08 15.63
C ALA A 534 -4.76 30.75 16.40
N GLY A 535 -5.96 30.30 16.80
CA GLY A 535 -6.13 29.03 17.49
C GLY A 535 -5.79 27.85 16.60
N LEU A 536 -6.27 27.84 15.35
CA LEU A 536 -5.92 26.81 14.37
C LEU A 536 -4.43 26.80 14.05
N ALA A 537 -3.81 27.98 13.87
CA ALA A 537 -2.36 28.07 13.63
C ALA A 537 -1.56 27.43 14.78
N THR A 538 -1.97 27.69 16.03
CA THR A 538 -1.32 27.10 17.21
C THR A 538 -1.45 25.59 17.23
N LYS A 539 -2.64 25.04 16.93
CA LYS A 539 -2.87 23.59 16.89
C LYS A 539 -2.13 22.90 15.76
N ILE A 540 -2.10 23.51 14.57
CA ILE A 540 -1.35 23.00 13.42
C ILE A 540 0.15 23.02 13.70
N ALA A 541 0.69 24.11 14.26
CA ALA A 541 2.11 24.20 14.60
C ALA A 541 2.53 23.16 15.66
N ALA A 542 1.68 22.91 16.67
CA ALA A 542 1.92 21.87 17.66
C ALA A 542 1.94 20.47 17.02
N ALA A 543 0.99 20.19 16.13
CA ALA A 543 0.95 18.92 15.39
C ALA A 543 2.16 18.74 14.45
N MET A 544 2.64 19.80 13.81
CA MET A 544 3.85 19.76 12.99
C MET A 544 5.09 19.46 13.81
N THR A 545 5.21 20.10 14.98
CA THR A 545 6.30 19.82 15.93
C THR A 545 6.27 18.36 16.36
N ALA A 546 5.09 17.81 16.68
CA ALA A 546 4.94 16.39 17.03
C ALA A 546 5.31 15.45 15.87
N ALA A 547 5.13 15.87 14.62
CA ALA A 547 5.55 15.14 13.42
C ALA A 547 7.04 15.33 13.05
N GLY A 548 7.83 16.03 13.88
CA GLY A 548 9.23 16.33 13.61
C GLY A 548 9.45 17.39 12.52
N ILE A 549 8.42 18.17 12.18
CA ILE A 549 8.45 19.24 11.18
C ILE A 549 8.65 20.56 11.93
N THR A 550 9.91 20.91 12.19
CA THR A 550 10.28 22.11 12.95
C THR A 550 10.84 23.23 12.06
N ASP A 551 11.14 22.91 10.81
CA ASP A 551 11.69 23.81 9.80
C ASP A 551 10.63 24.68 9.11
N ILE A 552 9.35 24.46 9.43
CA ILE A 552 8.22 25.13 8.78
C ILE A 552 7.44 25.93 9.82
N VAL A 553 7.42 27.24 9.63
CA VAL A 553 6.54 28.14 10.39
C VAL A 553 5.22 28.25 9.62
N VAL A 554 4.12 27.89 10.28
CA VAL A 554 2.78 28.00 9.71
C VAL A 554 2.06 29.18 10.30
N LYS A 555 1.51 30.02 9.42
CA LYS A 555 0.58 31.08 9.80
C LYS A 555 -0.72 30.90 9.04
N VAL A 556 -1.83 30.75 9.77
CA VAL A 556 -3.17 30.74 9.17
C VAL A 556 -3.58 32.19 8.94
N ASN A 557 -3.73 32.58 7.68
CA ASN A 557 -4.11 33.93 7.27
C ASN A 557 -5.63 34.12 7.31
N SER A 558 -6.35 33.16 6.76
CA SER A 558 -7.81 33.22 6.60
C SER A 558 -8.41 31.83 6.80
N ILE A 559 -9.68 31.80 7.19
CA ILE A 559 -10.50 30.60 7.28
C ILE A 559 -11.85 30.92 6.66
N SER A 560 -12.36 30.08 5.76
CA SER A 560 -13.72 30.21 5.25
C SER A 560 -14.74 29.79 6.30
N MET A 561 -15.96 30.32 6.23
CA MET A 561 -17.06 29.81 7.05
C MET A 561 -17.29 28.31 6.74
N PRO A 562 -17.22 27.39 7.73
CA PRO A 562 -17.43 25.98 7.46
C PRO A 562 -18.88 25.70 7.09
N ALA A 563 -19.09 24.86 6.08
CA ALA A 563 -20.40 24.41 5.61
C ALA A 563 -20.70 23.00 6.13
N VAL A 564 -21.91 22.79 6.64
CA VAL A 564 -22.41 21.46 7.02
C VAL A 564 -23.14 20.86 5.83
N GLU A 565 -22.72 19.68 5.39
CA GLU A 565 -23.34 18.93 4.31
C GLU A 565 -23.97 17.66 4.90
N ILE A 566 -25.30 17.59 4.79
CA ILE A 566 -26.06 16.39 5.13
C ILE A 566 -26.18 15.60 3.81
N PRO A 567 -25.55 14.43 3.67
CA PRO A 567 -25.72 13.60 2.50
C PRO A 567 -27.20 13.23 2.41
N VAL A 568 -27.84 13.67 1.33
CA VAL A 568 -29.14 13.15 0.95
C VAL A 568 -28.96 11.66 0.68
N SER A 569 -29.65 10.80 1.44
CA SER A 569 -29.62 9.38 1.13
C SER A 569 -30.14 9.18 -0.30
N ASP A 570 -29.50 8.30 -1.07
CA ASP A 570 -29.87 8.05 -2.47
C ASP A 570 -31.36 7.69 -2.64
N ALA A 571 -31.97 7.12 -1.58
CA ALA A 571 -33.40 6.84 -1.51
C ALA A 571 -34.29 8.11 -1.56
N VAL A 572 -33.81 9.24 -1.04
CA VAL A 572 -34.51 10.54 -1.10
C VAL A 572 -34.19 11.26 -2.40
N ALA A 573 -32.94 11.23 -2.87
CA ALA A 573 -32.57 11.83 -4.16
C ALA A 573 -33.37 11.22 -5.32
N SER A 574 -33.55 9.89 -5.32
CA SER A 574 -34.37 9.17 -6.29
C SER A 574 -35.87 9.55 -6.20
N ARG A 575 -36.40 9.79 -5.00
CA ARG A 575 -37.80 10.20 -4.82
C ARG A 575 -38.05 11.67 -5.19
N VAL A 576 -37.10 12.57 -4.93
CA VAL A 576 -37.19 13.98 -5.36
C VAL A 576 -37.11 14.09 -6.89
N ALA A 577 -36.25 13.30 -7.53
CA ALA A 577 -36.19 13.20 -8.99
C ALA A 577 -37.51 12.65 -9.58
N LEU A 578 -38.12 11.63 -8.94
CA LEU A 578 -39.40 11.07 -9.38
C LEU A 578 -40.56 12.08 -9.26
N VAL A 579 -40.61 12.88 -8.19
CA VAL A 579 -41.64 13.91 -8.00
C VAL A 579 -41.44 15.08 -8.98
N ALA A 580 -40.20 15.47 -9.28
CA ALA A 580 -39.92 16.49 -10.29
C ALA A 580 -40.29 16.01 -11.71
N MET A 581 -40.08 14.73 -12.04
CA MET A 581 -40.51 14.16 -13.32
C MET A 581 -42.03 14.02 -13.42
N LEU A 582 -42.73 13.64 -12.34
CA LEU A 582 -44.20 13.58 -12.33
C LEU A 582 -44.85 14.97 -12.39
N GLY A 583 -44.21 15.99 -11.82
CA GLY A 583 -44.66 17.39 -11.92
C GLY A 583 -44.55 17.95 -13.33
N LEU A 584 -43.53 17.56 -14.11
CA LEU A 584 -43.40 17.97 -15.51
C LEU A 584 -44.42 17.31 -16.45
N TRP A 585 -44.92 16.12 -16.10
CA TRP A 585 -45.94 15.41 -16.88
C TRP A 585 -47.37 15.93 -16.64
N MET A 586 -47.62 16.69 -15.58
CA MET A 586 -48.93 17.32 -15.34
C MET A 586 -49.09 18.68 -16.04
N TRP A 587 -48.09 19.12 -16.81
CA TRP A 587 -48.09 20.40 -17.55
C TRP A 587 -47.97 20.22 -19.08
N TRP A 588 -48.20 19.01 -19.59
CA TRP A 588 -48.31 18.70 -21.02
C TRP A 588 -49.63 18.03 -21.36
#